data_AF-A0A0C9U3L9-F1
#
_entry.id   AF-A0A0C9U3L9-F1
#
_cell.length_a   1.000
_cell.length_b   1.000
_cell.length_c   1.000
_cell.angle_alpha   90.00
_cell.angle_beta   90.00
_cell.angle_gamma   90.00
#
_symmetry.space_group_name_H-M   'P 1'
#
loop_
_entity.id
_entity.type
_entity.pdbx_description
1 polymer ?
#
loop_
_entity_poly.entity_id
_entity_poly.type
_entity_poly.pdbx_seq_one_letter_code
_entity_poly.pdbx_strand_id
1 'polypeptide(L)'
;TQQTNIVDVDKYMMEYIEENLRKRRGAATEEKKDEGPRDPFEELYRFNKYITQVKPKETEEGNVTNSLAMLTAIPEVDLGMDSRLKNIEETEKAKRQVADERRSGKGREGAVPKDEEHLVATRFYRPHSTEQSDAEALRRAKLEAMGINPGEEVRRPHHDKRPQTSTDEQVMERFKKRMRK
;
A
#
# COMPACT_ATOMS: atom_id res chain seq x y z
N THR A 1 -35.99 9.89 -26.96
CA THR A 1 -35.27 10.90 -27.77
C THR A 1 -34.06 10.23 -28.38
N GLN A 2 -34.12 9.87 -29.65
CA GLN A 2 -33.02 9.17 -30.33
C GLN A 2 -31.92 10.18 -30.64
N GLN A 3 -30.84 10.15 -29.86
CA GLN A 3 -29.58 10.79 -30.22
C GLN A 3 -28.68 9.71 -30.79
N THR A 4 -28.71 9.53 -32.10
CA THR A 4 -27.66 8.79 -32.79
C THR A 4 -26.45 9.71 -32.86
N ASN A 5 -25.36 9.36 -32.18
CA ASN A 5 -24.05 9.93 -32.51
C ASN A 5 -23.75 9.54 -33.96
N ILE A 6 -24.14 10.39 -34.90
CA ILE A 6 -23.83 10.23 -36.32
C ILE A 6 -22.33 10.47 -36.40
N VAL A 7 -21.58 9.37 -36.50
CA VAL A 7 -20.16 9.41 -36.82
C VAL A 7 -20.05 10.01 -38.22
N ASP A 8 -19.36 11.13 -38.33
CA ASP A 8 -19.12 11.81 -39.61
C ASP A 8 -18.22 10.93 -40.50
N VAL A 9 -18.86 10.07 -41.29
CA VAL A 9 -18.19 9.09 -42.16
C VAL A 9 -17.31 9.82 -43.18
N ASP A 10 -17.71 11.01 -43.63
CA ASP A 10 -16.98 11.79 -44.62
C ASP A 10 -15.65 12.27 -44.05
N LYS A 11 -15.61 12.69 -42.78
CA LYS A 11 -14.37 13.07 -42.10
C LYS A 11 -13.35 11.92 -42.10
N TYR A 12 -13.75 10.73 -41.68
CA TYR A 12 -12.85 9.57 -41.63
C TYR A 12 -12.45 9.09 -43.03
N MET A 13 -13.35 9.20 -44.00
CA MET A 13 -13.04 8.90 -45.40
C MET A 13 -11.99 9.86 -45.96
N MET A 14 -12.05 11.14 -45.62
CA MET A 14 -11.02 12.12 -46.01
C MET A 14 -9.67 11.81 -45.36
N GLU A 15 -9.63 11.52 -44.06
CA GLU A 15 -8.40 11.13 -43.35
C GLU A 15 -7.74 9.89 -43.99
N TYR A 16 -8.54 8.88 -44.36
CA TYR A 16 -8.04 7.68 -45.03
C TYR A 16 -7.46 7.99 -46.43
N ILE A 17 -8.12 8.86 -47.20
CA ILE A 17 -7.63 9.27 -48.52
C ILE A 17 -6.29 10.01 -48.38
N GLU A 18 -6.17 10.93 -47.42
CA GLU A 18 -4.93 11.66 -47.17
C GLU A 18 -3.78 10.73 -46.76
N GLU A 19 -4.05 9.76 -45.88
CA GLU A 19 -3.04 8.79 -45.44
C GLU A 19 -2.55 7.92 -46.61
N ASN A 20 -3.45 7.44 -47.45
CA ASN A 20 -3.10 6.62 -48.62
C ASN A 20 -2.40 7.43 -49.71
N LEU A 21 -2.79 8.69 -49.92
CA LEU A 21 -2.07 9.61 -50.81
C LEU A 21 -0.67 9.89 -50.29
N ARG A 22 -0.48 10.03 -48.97
CA ARG A 22 0.84 10.22 -48.36
C ARG A 22 1.73 8.99 -48.52
N LYS A 23 1.18 7.79 -48.28
CA LYS A 23 1.86 6.50 -48.53
C LYS A 23 2.29 6.35 -49.99
N ARG A 24 1.41 6.71 -50.94
CA ARG A 24 1.68 6.59 -52.38
C ARG A 24 2.62 7.67 -52.91
N ARG A 25 2.63 8.88 -52.32
CA ARG A 25 3.56 9.97 -52.65
C ARG A 25 4.99 9.73 -52.14
N GLY A 26 5.24 8.64 -51.41
CA GLY A 26 6.59 8.29 -50.95
C GLY A 26 7.15 9.27 -49.92
N ALA A 27 6.30 10.01 -49.20
CA ALA A 27 6.73 10.73 -48.01
C ALA A 27 7.03 9.67 -46.95
N ALA A 28 8.29 9.28 -46.88
CA ALA A 28 8.83 8.38 -45.89
C ALA A 28 8.28 8.77 -44.52
N THR A 29 7.50 7.88 -43.92
CA THR A 29 7.42 7.80 -42.47
C THR A 29 8.88 7.73 -42.03
N GLU A 30 9.38 8.76 -41.35
CA GLU A 30 10.73 8.71 -40.80
C GLU A 30 10.81 7.50 -39.88
N GLU A 31 11.39 6.42 -40.41
CA GLU A 31 11.87 5.32 -39.61
C GLU A 31 12.86 5.94 -38.64
N LYS A 32 12.47 5.97 -37.36
CA LYS A 32 13.34 6.34 -36.27
C LYS A 32 14.58 5.48 -36.41
N LYS A 33 15.68 6.09 -36.87
CA LYS A 33 16.98 5.45 -36.88
C LYS A 33 17.27 5.00 -35.45
N ASP A 34 17.34 3.69 -35.26
CA ASP A 34 17.86 3.09 -34.03
C ASP A 34 19.36 3.40 -33.97
N GLU A 35 19.69 4.55 -33.37
CA GLU A 35 21.06 4.94 -33.06
C GLU A 35 21.58 4.09 -31.91
N GLY A 36 22.16 2.92 -32.23
CA GLY A 36 23.15 2.17 -31.44
C GLY A 36 22.89 1.93 -29.94
N PRO A 37 23.87 1.35 -29.21
CA PRO A 37 23.81 1.29 -27.76
C PRO A 37 23.98 2.72 -27.21
N ARG A 38 22.91 3.30 -26.71
CA ARG A 38 22.90 4.67 -26.16
C ARG A 38 23.46 4.70 -24.74
N ASP A 39 24.14 5.79 -24.42
CA ASP A 39 24.71 6.05 -23.10
C ASP A 39 23.57 6.12 -22.06
N PRO A 40 23.65 5.37 -20.94
CA PRO A 40 22.60 5.36 -19.90
C PRO A 40 22.26 6.75 -19.34
N PHE A 41 23.19 7.72 -19.40
CA PHE A 41 22.90 9.10 -19.01
C PHE A 41 21.93 9.81 -19.97
N GLU A 42 21.97 9.49 -21.26
CA GLU A 42 21.13 10.14 -22.28
C GLU A 42 19.66 9.67 -22.21
N GLU A 43 19.43 8.46 -21.71
CA GLU A 43 18.10 7.86 -21.58
C GLU A 43 17.24 8.55 -20.49
N LEU A 44 17.88 8.94 -19.38
CA LEU A 44 17.25 9.69 -18.29
C LEU A 44 16.61 11.01 -18.76
N TYR A 45 17.24 11.72 -19.70
CA TYR A 45 16.72 12.98 -20.24
C TYR A 45 15.57 12.77 -21.22
N ARG A 46 15.47 11.60 -21.86
CA ARG A 46 14.37 11.29 -22.80
C ARG A 46 13.11 10.86 -22.09
N PHE A 47 13.24 10.08 -21.02
CA PHE A 47 12.11 9.67 -20.19
C PHE A 47 11.27 10.89 -19.77
N ASN A 48 11.93 11.98 -19.40
CA ASN A 48 11.27 13.24 -19.03
C ASN A 48 10.52 13.92 -20.21
N LYS A 49 11.01 13.75 -21.45
CA LYS A 49 10.35 14.25 -22.66
C LYS A 49 9.06 13.47 -22.98
N TYR A 50 9.01 12.18 -22.68
CA TYR A 50 7.79 11.38 -22.85
C TYR A 50 6.76 11.70 -21.76
N ILE A 51 7.18 11.86 -20.51
CA ILE A 51 6.27 12.25 -19.42
C ILE A 51 5.66 13.63 -19.65
N THR A 52 6.44 14.60 -20.13
CA THR A 52 5.94 15.96 -20.42
C THR A 52 5.05 16.03 -21.67
N GLN A 53 5.16 15.07 -22.60
CA GLN A 53 4.31 14.97 -23.80
C GLN A 53 3.02 14.18 -23.56
N VAL A 54 2.98 13.31 -22.55
CA VAL A 54 1.75 12.71 -22.06
C VAL A 54 1.03 13.79 -21.25
N LYS A 55 0.27 14.63 -21.96
CA LYS A 55 -0.77 15.43 -21.31
C LYS A 55 -1.57 14.49 -20.41
N PRO A 56 -1.91 14.86 -19.16
CA PRO A 56 -2.86 14.07 -18.42
C PRO A 56 -4.06 13.90 -19.34
N LYS A 57 -4.38 12.65 -19.69
CA LYS A 57 -5.71 12.39 -20.23
C LYS A 57 -6.62 12.90 -19.14
N GLU A 58 -7.29 14.02 -19.40
CA GLU A 58 -8.40 14.46 -18.57
C GLU A 58 -9.27 13.22 -18.49
N THR A 59 -9.19 12.54 -17.35
CA THR A 59 -10.22 11.59 -16.97
C THR A 59 -11.45 12.46 -17.01
N GLU A 60 -12.27 12.24 -18.03
CA GLU A 60 -13.51 12.99 -18.27
C GLU A 60 -14.43 12.62 -17.10
N GLU A 61 -14.16 13.25 -15.96
CA GLU A 61 -14.85 13.11 -14.69
C GLU A 61 -16.27 13.58 -14.93
N GLY A 62 -17.14 12.63 -15.27
CA GLY A 62 -18.57 12.88 -15.41
C GLY A 62 -19.04 13.20 -16.82
N ASN A 63 -18.55 12.51 -17.84
CA ASN A 63 -19.32 12.43 -19.07
C ASN A 63 -20.60 11.60 -18.79
N VAL A 64 -21.72 12.30 -18.58
CA VAL A 64 -23.06 11.71 -18.38
C VAL A 64 -23.41 10.71 -19.50
N THR A 65 -22.83 10.89 -20.69
CA THR A 65 -23.02 9.94 -21.81
C THR A 65 -22.28 8.62 -21.58
N ASN A 66 -21.11 8.64 -20.92
CA ASN A 66 -20.35 7.44 -20.60
C ASN A 66 -21.02 6.63 -19.48
N SER A 67 -21.49 7.30 -18.42
CA SER A 67 -22.24 6.62 -17.37
C SER A 67 -23.58 6.08 -17.88
N LEU A 68 -24.29 6.82 -18.73
CA LEU A 68 -25.50 6.33 -19.39
C LEU A 68 -25.21 5.14 -20.31
N ALA A 69 -24.11 5.19 -21.08
CA ALA A 69 -23.66 4.07 -21.91
C ALA A 69 -23.34 2.83 -21.05
N MET A 70 -22.62 2.97 -19.95
CA MET A 70 -22.33 1.87 -19.03
C MET A 70 -23.61 1.27 -18.43
N LEU A 71 -24.59 2.09 -18.04
CA LEU A 71 -25.85 1.62 -17.46
C LEU A 71 -26.76 0.93 -18.50
N THR A 72 -26.73 1.38 -19.75
CA THR A 72 -27.59 0.87 -20.83
C THR A 72 -26.96 -0.28 -21.62
N ALA A 73 -25.63 -0.40 -21.61
CA ALA A 73 -24.90 -1.43 -22.35
C ALA A 73 -24.74 -2.74 -21.58
N ILE A 74 -24.98 -2.77 -20.26
CA ILE A 74 -24.88 -4.00 -19.46
C ILE A 74 -26.22 -4.75 -19.56
N PRO A 75 -26.30 -5.89 -20.26
CA PRO A 75 -27.49 -6.74 -20.19
C PRO A 75 -27.61 -7.32 -18.79
N GLU A 76 -28.83 -7.32 -18.24
CA GLU A 76 -29.12 -8.04 -17.01
C GLU A 76 -28.99 -9.56 -17.27
N VAL A 77 -28.02 -10.19 -16.62
CA VAL A 77 -27.86 -11.64 -16.61
C VAL A 77 -28.03 -12.09 -15.17
N ASP A 78 -29.08 -12.87 -14.88
CA ASP A 78 -29.25 -13.43 -13.55
C ASP A 78 -28.14 -14.45 -13.30
N LEU A 79 -27.21 -14.09 -12.41
CA LEU A 79 -26.06 -14.92 -12.04
C LEU A 79 -26.48 -16.12 -11.15
N GLY A 80 -27.74 -16.16 -10.70
CA GLY A 80 -28.28 -17.19 -9.82
C GLY A 80 -27.77 -17.09 -8.38
N MET A 81 -28.50 -17.74 -7.47
CA MET A 81 -28.10 -17.79 -6.05
C MET A 81 -26.79 -18.56 -5.84
N ASP A 82 -26.49 -19.54 -6.67
CA ASP A 82 -25.30 -20.40 -6.52
C ASP A 82 -24.00 -19.63 -6.70
N SER A 83 -23.92 -18.70 -7.66
CA SER A 83 -22.76 -17.83 -7.86
C SER A 83 -22.53 -16.93 -6.64
N ARG A 84 -23.62 -16.39 -6.07
CA ARG A 84 -23.57 -15.60 -4.84
C ARG A 84 -23.07 -16.43 -3.65
N LEU A 85 -23.59 -17.65 -3.48
CA LEU A 85 -23.21 -18.55 -2.40
C LEU A 85 -21.74 -18.97 -2.52
N LYS A 86 -21.26 -19.28 -3.73
CA LYS A 86 -19.85 -19.58 -3.98
C LYS A 86 -18.94 -18.41 -3.62
N ASN A 87 -19.29 -17.18 -4.00
CA ASN A 87 -18.52 -15.99 -3.62
C ASN A 87 -18.51 -15.76 -2.10
N ILE A 88 -19.63 -16.03 -1.42
CA ILE A 88 -19.71 -15.96 0.04
C ILE A 88 -18.79 -17.01 0.67
N GLU A 89 -18.82 -18.25 0.18
CA GLU A 89 -17.95 -19.33 0.68
C GLU A 89 -16.47 -19.03 0.46
N GLU A 90 -16.08 -18.58 -0.74
CA GLU A 90 -14.70 -18.24 -1.08
C GLU A 90 -14.16 -17.08 -0.23
N THR A 91 -14.96 -16.02 -0.06
CA THR A 91 -14.57 -14.86 0.76
C THR A 91 -14.53 -15.19 2.25
N GLU A 92 -15.44 -16.04 2.75
CA GLU A 92 -15.39 -16.53 4.12
C GLU A 92 -14.14 -17.39 4.37
N LYS A 93 -13.80 -18.27 3.44
CA LYS A 93 -12.60 -19.12 3.52
C LYS A 93 -11.32 -18.29 3.52
N ALA A 94 -11.19 -17.33 2.61
CA ALA A 94 -10.04 -16.43 2.56
C ALA A 94 -9.91 -15.59 3.84
N LYS A 95 -11.04 -15.05 4.33
CA LYS A 95 -11.08 -14.29 5.58
C LYS A 95 -10.66 -15.15 6.78
N ARG A 96 -11.10 -16.41 6.83
CA ARG A 96 -10.71 -17.36 7.87
C ARG A 96 -9.22 -17.67 7.82
N GLN A 97 -8.66 -17.93 6.65
CA GLN A 97 -7.21 -18.16 6.47
C GLN A 97 -6.39 -16.97 6.99
N VAL A 98 -6.72 -15.74 6.59
CA VAL A 98 -6.03 -14.53 7.08
C VAL A 98 -6.18 -14.36 8.60
N ALA A 99 -7.35 -14.68 9.16
CA ALA A 99 -7.57 -14.61 10.60
C ALA A 99 -6.76 -15.69 11.35
N ASP A 100 -6.67 -16.90 10.81
CA ASP A 100 -5.91 -18.01 11.38
C ASP A 100 -4.40 -17.76 11.27
N GLU A 101 -3.91 -17.16 10.18
CA GLU A 101 -2.53 -16.68 10.04
C GLU A 101 -2.20 -15.59 11.06
N ARG A 102 -3.12 -14.65 11.30
CA ARG A 102 -2.96 -13.62 12.34
C ARG A 102 -2.96 -14.21 13.75
N ARG A 103 -3.78 -15.24 14.01
CA ARG A 103 -3.90 -15.91 15.33
C ARG A 103 -2.75 -16.86 15.61
N SER A 104 -2.25 -17.57 14.60
CA SER A 104 -1.17 -18.56 14.74
C SER A 104 0.20 -17.94 15.02
N GLY A 105 0.32 -16.61 15.12
CA GLY A 105 1.54 -15.91 15.54
C GLY A 105 2.70 -15.98 14.53
N LYS A 106 2.61 -16.87 13.53
CA LYS A 106 3.64 -17.08 12.51
C LYS A 106 3.91 -15.84 11.63
N GLY A 107 2.97 -14.90 11.57
CA GLY A 107 3.15 -13.60 10.89
C GLY A 107 3.85 -12.51 11.71
N ARG A 108 4.23 -12.75 12.97
CA ARG A 108 4.87 -11.74 13.83
C ARG A 108 6.34 -11.97 14.13
N GLU A 109 6.86 -13.19 13.98
CA GLU A 109 8.21 -13.53 14.49
C GLU A 109 9.25 -13.89 13.41
N GLY A 110 8.90 -14.01 12.12
CA GLY A 110 9.90 -14.43 11.12
C GLY A 110 9.74 -13.95 9.68
N ALA A 111 8.68 -13.22 9.32
CA ALA A 111 8.41 -12.86 7.92
C ALA A 111 7.75 -11.49 7.79
N VAL A 112 8.18 -10.51 8.58
CA VAL A 112 7.83 -9.11 8.32
C VAL A 112 8.93 -8.56 7.40
N PRO A 113 8.71 -8.48 6.07
CA PRO A 113 9.64 -7.74 5.23
C PRO A 113 9.75 -6.32 5.79
N LYS A 114 10.96 -5.79 5.89
CA LYS A 114 11.22 -4.40 6.29
C LYS A 114 10.81 -3.44 5.16
N ASP A 115 9.56 -3.54 4.74
CA ASP A 115 9.00 -2.69 3.70
C ASP A 115 8.67 -1.30 4.29
N GLU A 116 8.61 -0.28 3.44
CA GLU A 116 8.41 1.12 3.84
C GLU A 116 7.15 1.33 4.69
N GLU A 117 6.09 0.53 4.47
CA GLU A 117 4.86 0.56 5.27
C GLU A 117 5.12 0.26 6.76
N HIS A 118 6.06 -0.64 7.07
CA HIS A 118 6.43 -0.93 8.45
C HIS A 118 7.22 0.20 9.09
N LEU A 119 8.06 0.89 8.31
CA LEU A 119 8.82 2.07 8.77
C LEU A 119 7.89 3.27 9.03
N VAL A 120 6.86 3.44 8.20
CA VAL A 120 5.80 4.42 8.43
C VAL A 120 5.01 4.03 9.67
N ALA A 121 4.60 2.77 9.80
CA ALA A 121 3.81 2.32 10.95
C ALA A 121 4.56 2.43 12.28
N THR A 122 5.88 2.17 12.31
CA THR A 122 6.69 2.37 13.52
C THR A 122 6.82 3.85 13.87
N ARG A 123 7.04 4.73 12.87
CA ARG A 123 7.14 6.18 13.09
C ARG A 123 5.83 6.81 13.58
N PHE A 124 4.68 6.43 13.02
CA PHE A 124 3.40 7.10 13.28
C PHE A 124 2.54 6.41 14.36
N TYR A 125 2.54 5.08 14.44
CA TYR A 125 1.63 4.33 15.32
C TYR A 125 2.32 3.68 16.51
N ARG A 126 3.66 3.72 16.58
CA ARG A 126 4.43 3.22 17.73
C ARG A 126 5.42 4.27 18.26
N PRO A 127 4.92 5.38 18.83
CA PRO A 127 5.79 6.48 19.29
C PRO A 127 6.73 6.09 20.45
N HIS A 128 6.57 4.91 21.05
CA HIS A 128 7.38 4.44 22.18
C HIS A 128 8.12 3.13 21.88
N SER A 129 8.17 2.67 20.62
CA SER A 129 9.05 1.55 20.27
C SER A 129 10.49 2.04 20.20
N THR A 130 11.27 1.79 21.25
CA THR A 130 12.72 1.97 21.22
C THR A 130 13.33 0.83 20.41
N GLU A 131 13.92 1.16 19.26
CA GLU A 131 14.82 0.23 18.58
C GLU A 131 16.01 -0.05 19.50
N GLN A 132 16.46 -1.31 19.59
CA GLN A 132 17.60 -1.66 20.43
C GLN A 132 18.84 -0.92 19.92
N SER A 133 19.56 -0.24 20.81
CA SER A 133 20.81 0.45 20.43
C SER A 133 21.85 -0.58 19.97
N ASP A 134 22.71 -0.22 19.01
CA ASP A 134 23.84 -1.07 18.57
C ASP A 134 24.69 -1.56 19.74
N ALA A 135 24.84 -0.74 20.80
CA ALA A 135 25.55 -1.13 22.03
C ALA A 135 24.84 -2.24 22.80
N GLU A 136 23.50 -2.25 22.79
CA GLU A 136 22.66 -3.28 23.40
C GLU A 136 22.65 -4.57 22.57
N ALA A 137 22.59 -4.43 21.25
CA ALA A 137 22.72 -5.55 20.31
C ALA A 137 24.07 -6.26 20.47
N LEU A 138 25.18 -5.51 20.58
CA LEU A 138 26.51 -6.07 20.82
C LEU A 138 26.63 -6.74 22.20
N ARG A 139 26.03 -6.15 23.24
CA ARG A 139 25.97 -6.77 24.58
C ARG A 139 25.24 -8.11 24.55
N ARG A 140 24.11 -8.16 23.85
CA ARG A 140 23.30 -9.36 23.69
C ARG A 140 24.04 -10.44 22.91
N ALA A 141 24.65 -10.08 21.78
CA ALA A 141 25.48 -11.00 20.99
C ALA A 141 26.66 -11.56 21.80
N LYS A 142 27.28 -10.74 22.66
CA LYS A 142 28.35 -11.19 23.56
C LYS A 142 27.86 -12.17 24.63
N LEU A 143 26.68 -11.95 25.21
CA LEU A 143 26.06 -12.87 26.19
C LEU A 143 25.67 -14.20 25.55
N GLU A 144 25.11 -14.15 24.34
CA GLU A 144 24.75 -15.33 23.55
C GLU A 144 25.99 -16.15 23.18
N ALA A 145 27.08 -15.50 22.78
CA ALA A 145 28.37 -16.16 22.54
C ALA A 145 28.97 -16.81 23.80
N MET A 146 28.60 -16.33 24.99
CA MET A 146 28.97 -16.93 26.29
C MET A 146 27.98 -18.02 26.75
N GLY A 147 26.98 -18.36 25.94
CA GLY A 147 25.98 -19.40 26.26
C GLY A 147 24.95 -18.96 27.30
N ILE A 148 24.83 -17.65 27.59
CA ILE A 148 23.85 -17.10 28.52
C ILE A 148 22.66 -16.60 27.71
N ASN A 149 21.47 -17.17 27.94
CA ASN A 149 20.25 -16.75 27.27
C ASN A 149 19.88 -15.32 27.71
N PRO A 150 19.79 -14.34 26.80
CA PRO A 150 19.48 -12.94 27.12
C PRO A 150 18.02 -12.71 27.58
N GLY A 151 17.23 -13.78 27.78
CA GLY A 151 15.86 -13.73 28.27
C GLY A 151 15.70 -13.92 29.79
N GLU A 152 16.74 -14.34 30.51
CA GLU A 152 16.64 -14.72 31.95
C GLU A 152 17.23 -13.72 32.96
N GLU A 153 17.88 -12.64 32.51
CA GLU A 153 18.42 -11.58 33.38
C GLU A 153 17.96 -10.22 32.80
N VAL A 154 17.23 -9.29 33.44
CA VAL A 154 17.08 -8.90 34.84
C VAL A 154 15.70 -8.24 34.98
N ARG A 155 14.72 -8.91 35.60
CA ARG A 155 13.67 -8.16 36.31
C ARG A 155 14.38 -7.47 37.47
N ARG A 156 14.66 -6.17 37.37
CA ARG A 156 15.16 -5.39 38.50
C ARG A 156 14.17 -5.61 39.66
N PRO A 157 14.56 -6.26 40.77
CA PRO A 157 13.64 -6.46 41.87
C PRO A 157 13.59 -5.16 42.67
N HIS A 158 12.88 -4.14 42.19
CA HIS A 158 12.85 -2.86 42.91
C HIS A 158 11.55 -2.04 42.86
N HIS A 159 10.41 -2.60 42.41
CA HIS A 159 9.13 -1.90 42.60
C HIS A 159 7.91 -2.75 42.98
N ASP A 160 7.96 -4.08 42.83
CA ASP A 160 6.76 -4.92 43.00
C ASP A 160 6.43 -5.28 44.47
N LYS A 161 7.19 -4.78 45.45
CA LYS A 161 6.93 -5.02 46.88
C LYS A 161 6.32 -3.81 47.62
N ARG A 162 5.75 -2.84 46.91
CA ARG A 162 4.87 -1.86 47.58
C ARG A 162 3.45 -2.44 47.62
N PRO A 163 2.92 -2.80 48.80
CA PRO A 163 1.51 -3.17 48.88
C PRO A 163 0.68 -2.00 48.37
N GLN A 164 -0.23 -2.27 47.43
CA GLN A 164 -1.19 -1.27 46.99
C GLN A 164 -2.13 -0.98 48.16
N THR A 165 -1.88 0.13 48.85
CA THR A 165 -2.74 0.60 49.94
C THR A 165 -3.99 1.26 49.36
N SER A 166 -5.12 1.09 50.03
CA SER A 166 -6.38 1.72 49.67
C SER A 166 -6.22 3.24 49.58
N THR A 167 -7.00 3.90 48.71
CA THR A 167 -6.97 5.36 48.53
C THR A 167 -7.11 6.11 49.86
N ASP A 168 -7.95 5.62 50.78
CA ASP A 168 -8.14 6.22 52.10
C ASP A 168 -6.91 6.05 53.01
N GLU A 169 -6.26 4.89 52.95
CA GLU A 169 -5.04 4.61 53.70
C GLU A 169 -3.89 5.55 53.25
N GLN A 170 -3.80 5.85 51.96
CA GLN A 170 -2.86 6.85 51.41
C GLN A 170 -3.16 8.28 51.88
N VAL A 171 -4.44 8.64 52.00
CA VAL A 171 -4.88 9.96 52.53
C VAL A 171 -4.53 10.07 54.01
N MET A 172 -4.78 9.02 54.78
CA MET A 172 -4.44 8.94 56.20
C MET A 172 -2.93 8.99 56.45
N GLU A 173 -2.11 8.33 55.63
CA GLU A 173 -0.64 8.44 55.72
C GLU A 173 -0.15 9.88 55.47
N ARG A 174 -0.70 10.55 54.46
CA ARG A 174 -0.37 11.96 54.17
C ARG A 174 -0.77 12.89 55.30
N PHE A 175 -1.96 12.67 55.88
CA PHE A 175 -2.45 13.43 57.03
C PHE A 175 -1.53 13.22 58.26
N LYS A 176 -1.24 11.97 58.62
CA LYS A 176 -0.32 11.63 59.73
C LYS A 176 1.06 12.24 59.52
N LYS A 177 1.59 12.19 58.28
CA LYS A 177 2.90 12.79 57.95
C LYS A 177 2.92 14.31 58.14
N ARG A 178 1.79 14.98 57.93
CA ARG A 178 1.65 16.44 58.15
C ARG A 178 1.50 16.79 59.63
N MET A 179 0.86 15.93 60.41
CA MET A 179 0.69 16.10 61.86
C MET A 179 1.94 15.72 62.67
N ARG A 180 2.90 15.03 62.04
CA ARG A 180 4.15 14.56 62.66
C ARG A 180 5.32 15.51 62.38
N LYS A 181 5.04 16.81 62.30
CA LYS A 181 6.01 17.89 62.21
C LYS A 181 5.85 18.84 63.38
#